data_AF-A0A1G8HVA8-F1
#
_entry.id   AF-A0A1G8HVA8-F1
#
_cell.length_a   1.000
_cell.length_b   1.000
_cell.length_c   1.000
_cell.angle_alpha   90.00
_cell.angle_beta   90.00
_cell.angle_gamma   90.00
#
_symmetry.space_group_name_H-M   'P 1'
#
loop_
_entity.id
_entity.type
_entity.pdbx_description
1 polymer ?
#
loop_
_entity_poly.entity_id
_entity_poly.type
_entity_poly.pdbx_seq_one_letter_code
_entity_poly.pdbx_strand_id
1 'polypeptide(L)'
;MEPAGTLERGLAVLRALVATPRGRARATDLVRATGLARSTVDRVVATFVHLGQLRVEEREVLLAPRLMELGEAYLACDGLRGPLSPLAARLADELDESVSLAVPDEDGVRFICQIPRRRTVSISFRVGDPLPADRCAAGLVFLDPSAPWAEDDQLIEPGLVAVAMPVRDAGGTPRCAVSVVSHTSRHSVAELRAHAMPRLRKAVAEMEAAILSPPPPPPLTAAVDDTRAAKEDLGADYLQSLARGMAVLVSLGSSPGGLTLADAAKATGLPRATVRRAVQSLTQQGYAAADGTRFRLTPKVLALGYAHLSGRTFSETVEPHLRDLVSRVGESASVAVLSGVDVVYVARVPTISIMTVDITLGTRFPAYATSMGRVLLSALPEDGPAGPAPRALTRHTVTSRDELAAAVRQAASDGYALVDQELEEGVRSIAVPLRDRDGRVVAAVNVATHAGRTTRDELLHDVLPALREAAGLMEADLALTRVVP
;
A
#
# COMPACT_ATOMS: atom_id res chain seq x y z
N MET A 1 -3.01 -36.29 12.79
CA MET A 1 -2.88 -34.90 12.33
C MET A 1 -2.50 -34.09 13.57
N GLU A 2 -1.24 -33.66 13.72
CA GLU A 2 -0.88 -32.78 14.84
C GLU A 2 -1.78 -31.54 14.81
N PRO A 3 -2.25 -31.04 15.96
CA PRO A 3 -3.09 -29.86 15.98
C PRO A 3 -2.29 -28.69 15.40
N ALA A 4 -2.75 -28.13 14.28
CA ALA A 4 -2.13 -26.97 13.66
C ALA A 4 -1.83 -25.91 14.72
N GLY A 5 -0.58 -25.44 14.75
CA GLY A 5 -0.14 -24.41 15.67
C GLY A 5 -0.84 -23.08 15.42
N THR A 6 -0.62 -22.13 16.32
CA THR A 6 -1.33 -20.84 16.29
C THR A 6 -1.01 -20.02 15.04
N LEU A 7 0.22 -20.13 14.53
CA LEU A 7 0.64 -19.46 13.31
C LEU A 7 -0.09 -20.01 12.08
N GLU A 8 -0.19 -21.34 11.95
CA GLU A 8 -0.90 -21.97 10.84
C GLU A 8 -2.39 -21.57 10.83
N ARG A 9 -3.03 -21.50 12.01
CA ARG A 9 -4.42 -21.02 12.13
C ARG A 9 -4.55 -19.56 11.73
N GLY A 10 -3.60 -18.71 12.14
CA GLY A 10 -3.58 -17.30 11.73
C GLY A 10 -3.47 -17.13 10.22
N LEU A 11 -2.53 -17.85 9.60
CA LEU A 11 -2.37 -17.86 8.14
C LEU A 11 -3.60 -18.43 7.41
N ALA A 12 -4.28 -19.43 7.99
CA ALA A 12 -5.53 -19.95 7.43
C ALA A 12 -6.66 -18.91 7.45
N VAL A 13 -6.81 -18.15 8.54
CA VAL A 13 -7.79 -17.05 8.61
C VAL A 13 -7.46 -15.95 7.60
N LEU A 14 -6.18 -15.55 7.48
CA LEU A 14 -5.77 -14.57 6.47
C LEU A 14 -6.08 -15.06 5.05
N ARG A 15 -5.74 -16.30 4.70
CA ARG A 15 -6.06 -16.86 3.38
C ARG A 15 -7.57 -16.89 3.12
N ALA A 16 -8.36 -17.28 4.12
CA ALA A 16 -9.82 -17.28 4.00
C ALA A 16 -10.37 -15.86 3.76
N LEU A 17 -9.83 -14.85 4.44
CA LEU A 17 -10.22 -13.47 4.22
C LEU A 17 -9.78 -12.95 2.84
N VAL A 18 -8.56 -13.25 2.40
CA VAL A 18 -8.05 -12.85 1.07
C VAL A 18 -8.83 -13.52 -0.07
N ALA A 19 -9.38 -14.71 0.15
CA ALA A 19 -10.23 -15.39 -0.83
C ALA A 19 -11.62 -14.75 -0.97
N THR A 20 -12.01 -13.84 -0.07
CA THR A 20 -13.31 -13.14 -0.16
C THR A 20 -13.25 -11.95 -1.11
N PRO A 21 -14.36 -11.59 -1.78
CA PRO A 21 -14.43 -10.38 -2.58
C PRO A 21 -14.05 -9.15 -1.75
N ARG A 22 -13.14 -8.32 -2.27
CA ARG A 22 -12.62 -7.10 -1.62
C ARG A 22 -11.87 -7.33 -0.29
N GLY A 23 -11.56 -8.58 0.07
CA GLY A 23 -10.88 -8.89 1.33
C GLY A 23 -11.68 -8.50 2.58
N ARG A 24 -12.99 -8.74 2.55
CA ARG A 24 -13.95 -8.41 3.61
C ARG A 24 -14.84 -9.61 3.92
N ALA A 25 -14.95 -9.96 5.20
CA ALA A 25 -15.77 -11.09 5.64
C ALA A 25 -16.33 -10.89 7.05
N ARG A 26 -17.49 -11.47 7.35
CA ARG A 26 -17.90 -11.61 8.75
C ARG A 26 -17.10 -12.73 9.40
N ALA A 27 -16.88 -12.62 10.71
CA ALA A 27 -16.17 -13.67 11.43
C ALA A 27 -16.91 -15.04 11.39
N THR A 28 -18.22 -15.07 11.15
CA THR A 28 -18.97 -16.33 10.89
C THR A 28 -18.57 -16.99 9.57
N ASP A 29 -18.24 -16.20 8.55
CA ASP A 29 -17.83 -16.70 7.25
C ASP A 29 -16.40 -17.25 7.34
N LEU A 30 -15.53 -16.58 8.11
CA LEU A 30 -14.19 -17.07 8.42
C LEU A 30 -14.21 -18.38 9.20
N VAL A 31 -15.12 -18.54 10.17
CA VAL A 31 -15.35 -19.82 10.86
C VAL A 31 -15.73 -20.93 9.87
N ARG A 32 -16.68 -20.66 8.98
CA ARG A 32 -17.13 -21.64 7.98
C ARG A 32 -16.02 -22.02 7.00
N ALA A 33 -15.26 -21.03 6.52
CA ALA A 33 -14.19 -21.23 5.54
C ALA A 33 -12.98 -21.97 6.12
N THR A 34 -12.66 -21.75 7.39
CA THR A 34 -11.46 -22.33 8.03
C THR A 34 -11.74 -23.60 8.83
N GLY A 35 -13.00 -23.85 9.21
CA GLY A 35 -13.38 -24.93 10.13
C GLY A 35 -12.90 -24.72 11.57
N LEU A 36 -12.33 -23.54 11.89
CA LEU A 36 -11.86 -23.22 13.23
C LEU A 36 -13.00 -22.84 14.16
N ALA A 37 -12.84 -23.12 15.46
CA ALA A 37 -13.79 -22.67 16.47
C ALA A 37 -13.89 -21.13 16.49
N ARG A 38 -15.10 -20.60 16.75
CA ARG A 38 -15.36 -19.15 16.77
C ARG A 38 -14.40 -18.38 17.68
N SER A 39 -14.17 -18.89 18.89
CA SER A 39 -13.21 -18.33 19.84
C SER A 39 -11.77 -18.29 19.31
N THR A 40 -11.38 -19.23 18.44
CA THR A 40 -10.05 -19.19 17.81
C THR A 40 -9.99 -18.10 16.75
N VAL A 41 -11.03 -17.98 15.91
CA VAL A 41 -11.10 -16.94 14.88
C VAL A 41 -11.10 -15.55 15.51
N ASP A 42 -11.90 -15.32 16.55
CA ASP A 42 -11.97 -14.01 17.22
C ASP A 42 -10.60 -13.60 17.79
N ARG A 43 -9.87 -14.52 18.44
CA ARG A 43 -8.52 -14.26 18.97
C ARG A 43 -7.48 -14.00 17.88
N VAL A 44 -7.57 -14.72 16.77
CA VAL A 44 -6.72 -14.49 15.59
C VAL A 44 -6.98 -13.10 15.02
N VAL A 45 -8.25 -12.74 14.82
CA VAL A 45 -8.65 -11.42 14.32
C VAL A 45 -8.19 -10.33 15.28
N ALA A 46 -8.44 -10.46 16.59
CA ALA A 46 -8.00 -9.51 17.60
C ALA A 46 -6.47 -9.31 17.58
N THR A 47 -5.71 -10.40 17.43
CA THR A 47 -4.25 -10.33 17.31
C THR A 47 -3.82 -9.55 16.06
N PHE A 48 -4.43 -9.83 14.90
CA PHE A 48 -4.10 -9.09 13.68
C PHE A 48 -4.58 -7.63 13.68
N VAL A 49 -5.69 -7.33 14.36
CA VAL A 49 -6.15 -5.95 14.58
C VAL A 49 -5.13 -5.19 15.42
N HIS A 50 -4.63 -5.80 16.49
CA HIS A 50 -3.57 -5.20 17.29
C HIS A 50 -2.27 -4.97 16.50
N LEU A 51 -1.91 -5.91 15.62
CA LEU A 51 -0.78 -5.74 14.70
C LEU A 51 -1.04 -4.71 13.59
N GLY A 52 -2.25 -4.14 13.50
CA GLY A 52 -2.68 -3.23 12.44
C GLY A 52 -2.84 -3.88 11.07
N GLN A 53 -2.79 -5.22 10.98
CA GLN A 53 -2.85 -5.98 9.74
C GLN A 53 -4.29 -6.27 9.29
N LEU A 54 -5.23 -6.26 10.24
CA LEU A 54 -6.67 -6.32 9.96
C LEU A 54 -7.37 -5.15 10.67
N ARG A 55 -8.59 -4.88 10.24
CA ARG A 55 -9.49 -3.90 10.86
C ARG A 55 -10.87 -4.52 11.04
N VAL A 56 -11.59 -4.10 12.08
CA VAL A 56 -12.99 -4.49 12.28
C VAL A 56 -13.84 -3.25 12.11
N GLU A 57 -14.80 -3.32 11.19
CA GLU A 57 -15.80 -2.29 10.97
C GLU A 57 -17.18 -2.90 11.15
N GLU A 58 -17.92 -2.37 12.12
CA GLU A 58 -19.21 -2.91 12.56
C GLU A 58 -19.14 -4.39 12.94
N ARG A 59 -19.38 -5.29 11.98
CA ARG A 59 -19.40 -6.75 12.16
C ARG A 59 -18.53 -7.50 11.15
N GLU A 60 -17.76 -6.76 10.36
CA GLU A 60 -16.92 -7.30 9.30
C GLU A 60 -15.45 -7.05 9.57
N VAL A 61 -14.64 -8.01 9.18
CA VAL A 61 -13.19 -7.99 9.24
C VAL A 61 -12.68 -7.63 7.85
N LEU A 62 -11.76 -6.67 7.78
CA LEU A 62 -11.19 -6.15 6.54
C LEU A 62 -9.66 -6.24 6.60
N LEU A 63 -9.04 -6.44 5.44
CA LEU A 63 -7.59 -6.26 5.29
C LEU A 63 -7.20 -4.80 5.56
N ALA A 64 -6.11 -4.58 6.30
CA ALA A 64 -5.54 -3.25 6.53
C ALA A 64 -4.19 -3.10 5.82
N PRO A 65 -3.80 -1.88 5.39
CA PRO A 65 -2.60 -1.66 4.59
C PRO A 65 -1.31 -2.18 5.21
N ARG A 66 -1.18 -2.17 6.54
CA ARG A 66 -0.02 -2.72 7.26
C ARG A 66 0.28 -4.19 6.96
N LEU A 67 -0.70 -4.97 6.51
CA LEU A 67 -0.47 -6.34 6.04
C LEU A 67 0.49 -6.39 4.82
N MET A 68 0.61 -5.30 4.04
CA MET A 68 1.55 -5.20 2.93
C MET A 68 3.01 -5.33 3.38
N GLU A 69 3.34 -5.05 4.65
CA GLU A 69 4.70 -5.26 5.19
C GLU A 69 5.20 -6.69 4.95
N LEU A 70 4.30 -7.69 4.98
CA LEU A 70 4.65 -9.08 4.70
C LEU A 70 5.15 -9.25 3.26
N GLY A 71 4.41 -8.69 2.30
CA GLY A 71 4.77 -8.74 0.89
C GLY A 71 5.99 -7.88 0.57
N GLU A 72 6.09 -6.69 1.16
CA GLU A 72 7.28 -5.84 1.03
C GLU A 72 8.53 -6.53 1.60
N ALA A 73 8.42 -7.33 2.67
CA ALA A 73 9.53 -8.13 3.17
C ALA A 73 10.04 -9.12 2.09
N TYR A 74 9.14 -9.77 1.35
CA TYR A 74 9.54 -10.60 0.21
C TYR A 74 10.18 -9.74 -0.91
N LEU A 75 9.51 -8.67 -1.34
CA LEU A 75 9.97 -7.80 -2.44
C LEU A 75 11.28 -7.05 -2.13
N ALA A 76 11.62 -6.85 -0.86
CA ALA A 76 12.89 -6.28 -0.44
C ALA A 76 14.03 -7.31 -0.51
N CYS A 77 13.75 -8.58 -0.24
CA CYS A 77 14.77 -9.63 -0.15
C CYS A 77 14.95 -10.46 -1.42
N ASP A 78 14.02 -10.36 -2.38
CA ASP A 78 14.07 -11.10 -3.64
C ASP A 78 15.33 -10.77 -4.47
N GLY A 79 15.91 -9.58 -4.25
CA GLY A 79 17.07 -9.08 -4.98
C GLY A 79 16.77 -8.71 -6.45
N LEU A 80 15.48 -8.67 -6.82
CA LEU A 80 15.01 -8.48 -8.18
C LEU A 80 14.27 -7.15 -8.29
N ARG A 81 13.23 -6.91 -7.48
CA ARG A 81 12.38 -5.72 -7.66
C ARG A 81 13.17 -4.42 -7.61
N GLY A 82 14.06 -4.26 -6.63
CA GLY A 82 14.89 -3.08 -6.43
C GLY A 82 15.70 -2.69 -7.68
N PRO A 83 16.67 -3.51 -8.12
CA PRO A 83 17.51 -3.22 -9.27
C PRO A 83 16.75 -3.20 -10.61
N LEU A 84 15.70 -4.03 -10.76
CA LEU A 84 15.03 -4.22 -12.05
C LEU A 84 13.89 -3.23 -12.32
N SER A 85 13.23 -2.68 -11.29
CA SER A 85 12.10 -1.76 -11.50
C SER A 85 12.44 -0.49 -12.28
N PRO A 86 13.59 0.19 -12.05
CA PRO A 86 13.98 1.35 -12.87
C PRO A 86 14.21 0.98 -14.34
N LEU A 87 14.78 -0.20 -14.59
CA LEU A 87 15.04 -0.71 -15.94
C LEU A 87 13.72 -1.03 -16.67
N ALA A 88 12.77 -1.66 -15.98
CA ALA A 88 11.43 -1.93 -16.48
C ALA A 88 10.65 -0.64 -16.78
N ALA A 89 10.78 0.38 -15.92
CA ALA A 89 10.15 1.69 -16.13
C ALA A 89 10.68 2.39 -17.39
N ARG A 90 12.01 2.42 -17.58
CA ARG A 90 12.61 2.95 -18.81
C ARG A 90 12.13 2.20 -20.06
N LEU A 91 12.06 0.88 -20.00
CA LEU A 91 11.58 0.07 -21.12
C LEU A 91 10.12 0.41 -21.46
N ALA A 92 9.26 0.58 -20.46
CA ALA A 92 7.88 0.98 -20.64
C ALA A 92 7.73 2.40 -21.23
N ASP A 93 8.62 3.33 -20.86
CA ASP A 93 8.67 4.68 -21.44
C ASP A 93 9.15 4.66 -22.91
N GLU A 94 10.20 3.90 -23.21
CA GLU A 94 10.76 3.81 -24.56
C GLU A 94 9.82 3.13 -25.57
N LEU A 95 8.97 2.22 -25.10
CA LEU A 95 8.02 1.47 -25.93
C LEU A 95 6.61 2.09 -25.95
N ASP A 96 6.27 2.98 -25.02
CA ASP A 96 4.86 3.36 -24.74
C ASP A 96 3.96 2.12 -24.52
N GLU A 97 4.52 1.10 -23.88
CA GLU A 97 3.87 -0.17 -23.60
C GLU A 97 3.95 -0.58 -22.13
N SER A 98 2.98 -1.39 -21.69
CA SER A 98 2.96 -1.89 -20.33
C SER A 98 4.07 -2.92 -20.14
N VAL A 99 4.85 -2.80 -19.07
CA VAL A 99 5.96 -3.73 -18.75
C VAL A 99 5.72 -4.35 -17.37
N SER A 100 5.97 -5.65 -17.24
CA SER A 100 5.86 -6.36 -15.97
C SER A 100 7.04 -7.28 -15.71
N LEU A 101 7.32 -7.53 -14.44
CA LEU A 101 8.28 -8.51 -13.96
C LEU A 101 7.55 -9.59 -13.18
N ALA A 102 7.81 -10.85 -13.50
CA ALA A 102 7.19 -12.00 -12.83
C ALA A 102 8.24 -13.04 -12.42
N VAL A 103 7.98 -13.72 -11.31
CA VAL A 103 8.80 -14.80 -10.75
C VAL A 103 8.02 -16.12 -10.78
N PRO A 104 8.69 -17.27 -10.85
CA PRO A 104 8.00 -18.56 -10.74
C PRO A 104 7.40 -18.73 -9.34
N ASP A 105 6.19 -19.25 -9.25
CA ASP A 105 5.52 -19.53 -7.98
C ASP A 105 4.61 -20.76 -8.12
N GLU A 106 5.03 -21.88 -7.53
CA GLU A 106 4.38 -23.19 -7.67
C GLU A 106 4.15 -23.54 -9.17
N ASP A 107 2.92 -23.79 -9.59
CA ASP A 107 2.55 -24.14 -10.97
C ASP A 107 2.32 -22.90 -11.88
N GLY A 108 2.70 -21.72 -11.39
CA GLY A 108 2.40 -20.45 -12.03
C GLY A 108 3.53 -19.44 -11.94
N VAL A 109 3.15 -18.19 -12.16
CA VAL A 109 4.00 -17.03 -11.94
C VAL A 109 3.30 -16.02 -11.07
N ARG A 110 4.09 -15.17 -10.42
CA ARG A 110 3.60 -14.06 -9.62
C ARG A 110 4.27 -12.77 -10.03
N PHE A 111 3.50 -11.71 -10.22
CA PHE A 111 4.05 -10.40 -10.54
C PHE A 111 4.72 -9.75 -9.33
N ILE A 112 5.93 -9.25 -9.52
CA ILE A 112 6.71 -8.50 -8.50
C ILE A 112 6.84 -7.01 -8.87
N CYS A 113 6.60 -6.67 -10.14
CA CYS A 113 6.57 -5.29 -10.64
C CYS A 113 5.61 -5.18 -11.83
N GLN A 114 4.89 -4.07 -11.89
CA GLN A 114 3.94 -3.72 -12.95
C GLN A 114 4.10 -2.23 -13.23
N ILE A 115 4.39 -1.88 -14.49
CA ILE A 115 4.50 -0.52 -14.99
C ILE A 115 3.42 -0.35 -16.07
N PRO A 116 2.18 -0.02 -15.68
CA PRO A 116 1.09 0.10 -16.63
C PRO A 116 1.23 1.35 -17.52
N ARG A 117 0.70 1.27 -18.74
CA ARG A 117 0.52 2.42 -19.65
C ARG A 117 -0.96 2.59 -19.98
N ARG A 118 -1.42 3.85 -20.01
CA ARG A 118 -2.85 4.27 -20.03
C ARG A 118 -3.68 3.75 -21.21
N ARG A 119 -3.06 3.09 -22.20
CA ARG A 119 -3.70 2.72 -23.48
C ARG A 119 -3.96 1.22 -23.64
N THR A 120 -3.62 0.39 -22.65
CA THR A 120 -4.02 -1.01 -22.63
C THR A 120 -5.43 -1.10 -22.01
N VAL A 121 -6.43 -1.43 -22.83
CA VAL A 121 -7.87 -1.50 -22.42
C VAL A 121 -8.20 -2.79 -21.66
N SER A 122 -7.22 -3.68 -21.51
CA SER A 122 -7.34 -5.02 -20.93
C SER A 122 -7.15 -5.05 -19.40
N ILE A 123 -7.42 -6.20 -18.80
CA ILE A 123 -7.20 -6.47 -17.38
C ILE A 123 -5.75 -6.14 -17.00
N SER A 124 -5.58 -5.17 -16.12
CA SER A 124 -4.28 -4.88 -15.50
C SER A 124 -4.08 -5.81 -14.30
N PHE A 125 -3.11 -6.72 -14.41
CA PHE A 125 -2.65 -7.52 -13.29
C PHE A 125 -1.92 -6.65 -12.27
N ARG A 126 -2.06 -6.99 -11.00
CA ARG A 126 -1.43 -6.31 -9.88
C ARG A 126 -0.21 -7.08 -9.41
N VAL A 127 0.68 -6.38 -8.71
CA VAL A 127 1.76 -7.04 -7.97
C VAL A 127 1.14 -8.01 -6.97
N GLY A 128 1.62 -9.25 -6.98
CA GLY A 128 1.11 -10.33 -6.15
C GLY A 128 0.02 -11.18 -6.80
N ASP A 129 -0.53 -10.83 -7.97
CA ASP A 129 -1.49 -11.71 -8.65
C ASP A 129 -0.81 -13.00 -9.14
N PRO A 130 -1.40 -14.18 -8.88
CA PRO A 130 -0.95 -15.43 -9.47
C PRO A 130 -1.53 -15.59 -10.89
N LEU A 131 -0.71 -16.09 -11.81
CA LEU A 131 -1.16 -16.55 -13.12
C LEU A 131 -0.67 -17.97 -13.40
N PRO A 132 -1.50 -18.86 -13.96
CA PRO A 132 -1.04 -20.18 -14.43
C PRO A 132 0.09 -20.05 -15.44
N ALA A 133 1.11 -20.90 -15.34
CA ALA A 133 2.31 -20.77 -16.16
C ALA A 133 2.04 -20.99 -17.65
N ASP A 134 1.06 -21.83 -17.98
CA ASP A 134 0.62 -22.16 -19.34
C ASP A 134 -0.29 -21.10 -19.98
N ARG A 135 -0.69 -20.07 -19.22
CA ARG A 135 -1.63 -19.03 -19.67
C ARG A 135 -1.02 -17.65 -19.83
N CYS A 136 0.30 -17.49 -19.72
CA CYS A 136 0.93 -16.19 -19.90
C CYS A 136 2.37 -16.32 -20.42
N ALA A 137 2.85 -15.32 -21.17
CA ALA A 137 4.20 -15.33 -21.76
C ALA A 137 5.29 -15.49 -20.69
N ALA A 138 5.13 -14.84 -19.52
CA ALA A 138 6.07 -14.98 -18.42
C ALA A 138 6.16 -16.42 -17.90
N GLY A 139 5.04 -17.13 -17.81
CA GLY A 139 4.98 -18.52 -17.39
C GLY A 139 5.58 -19.47 -18.41
N LEU A 140 5.32 -19.24 -19.70
CA LEU A 140 5.88 -20.02 -20.80
C LEU A 140 7.42 -19.99 -20.80
N VAL A 141 8.03 -18.86 -20.41
CA VAL A 141 9.50 -18.76 -20.23
C VAL A 141 10.04 -19.72 -19.17
N PHE A 142 9.26 -20.02 -18.12
CA PHE A 142 9.67 -20.97 -17.08
C PHE A 142 9.32 -22.43 -17.44
N LEU A 143 8.30 -22.65 -18.29
CA LEU A 143 7.95 -23.98 -18.80
C LEU A 143 8.95 -24.49 -19.84
N ASP A 144 9.53 -23.59 -20.65
CA ASP A 144 10.68 -23.90 -21.52
C ASP A 144 11.87 -22.96 -21.21
N PRO A 145 12.69 -23.28 -20.19
CA PRO A 145 13.85 -22.48 -19.82
C PRO A 145 14.92 -22.39 -20.92
N SER A 146 14.84 -23.20 -21.98
CA SER A 146 15.79 -23.14 -23.10
C SER A 146 15.40 -22.10 -24.15
N ALA A 147 14.11 -21.73 -24.21
CA ALA A 147 13.62 -20.72 -25.12
C ALA A 147 14.22 -19.33 -24.80
N PRO A 148 14.63 -18.56 -25.82
CA PRO A 148 15.16 -17.21 -25.62
C PRO A 148 14.06 -16.18 -25.27
N TRP A 149 12.81 -16.49 -25.59
CA TRP A 149 11.62 -15.67 -25.33
C TRP A 149 10.36 -16.53 -25.49
N ALA A 150 9.22 -16.02 -25.01
CA ALA A 150 7.91 -16.62 -25.24
C ALA A 150 6.88 -15.57 -25.65
N GLU A 151 5.81 -16.03 -26.29
CA GLU A 151 4.70 -15.21 -26.79
C GLU A 151 3.38 -15.65 -26.16
N ASP A 152 2.54 -14.67 -25.86
CA ASP A 152 1.17 -14.83 -25.43
C ASP A 152 0.29 -14.15 -26.47
N ASP A 153 -0.42 -14.97 -27.26
CA ASP A 153 -1.44 -14.52 -28.19
C ASP A 153 -2.82 -14.78 -27.58
N GLN A 154 -3.25 -13.87 -26.71
CA GLN A 154 -4.59 -13.89 -26.12
C GLN A 154 -4.88 -15.12 -25.26
N LEU A 155 -3.84 -15.69 -24.61
CA LEU A 155 -3.95 -16.85 -23.72
C LEU A 155 -4.70 -16.53 -22.42
N ILE A 156 -4.57 -15.29 -21.95
CA ILE A 156 -5.30 -14.81 -20.77
C ILE A 156 -6.74 -14.43 -21.16
N GLU A 157 -6.88 -13.47 -22.07
CA GLU A 157 -8.16 -12.98 -22.54
C GLU A 157 -8.06 -12.45 -23.98
N PRO A 158 -9.19 -12.42 -24.72
CA PRO A 158 -9.23 -11.82 -26.04
C PRO A 158 -8.73 -10.38 -26.04
N GLY A 159 -7.88 -10.06 -27.01
CA GLY A 159 -7.29 -8.73 -27.16
C GLY A 159 -5.97 -8.51 -26.43
N LEU A 160 -5.64 -9.26 -25.37
CA LEU A 160 -4.36 -9.12 -24.67
C LEU A 160 -3.25 -9.88 -25.41
N VAL A 161 -2.12 -9.23 -25.70
CA VAL A 161 -0.94 -9.90 -26.28
C VAL A 161 0.31 -9.55 -25.47
N ALA A 162 1.25 -10.48 -25.34
CA ALA A 162 2.51 -10.22 -24.64
C ALA A 162 3.70 -10.97 -25.24
N VAL A 163 4.89 -10.41 -25.03
CA VAL A 163 6.18 -11.03 -25.35
C VAL A 163 7.04 -10.98 -24.11
N ALA A 164 7.62 -12.11 -23.71
CA ALA A 164 8.42 -12.22 -22.50
C ALA A 164 9.82 -12.77 -22.77
N MET A 165 10.79 -12.32 -21.97
CA MET A 165 12.16 -12.83 -21.96
C MET A 165 12.60 -13.20 -20.53
N PRO A 166 13.36 -14.30 -20.36
CA PRO A 166 13.98 -14.62 -19.07
C PRO A 166 15.11 -13.64 -18.73
N VAL A 167 15.22 -13.29 -17.46
CA VAL A 167 16.42 -12.68 -16.86
C VAL A 167 17.13 -13.78 -16.07
N ARG A 168 18.34 -14.13 -16.49
CA ARG A 168 19.07 -15.29 -15.97
C ARG A 168 20.15 -14.88 -14.98
N ASP A 169 20.38 -15.73 -13.98
CA ASP A 169 21.55 -15.61 -13.11
C ASP A 169 22.85 -16.05 -13.80
N ALA A 170 23.98 -15.99 -13.08
CA ALA A 170 25.28 -16.42 -13.56
C ALA A 170 25.32 -17.88 -14.03
N GLY A 171 24.42 -18.72 -13.51
CA GLY A 171 24.30 -20.13 -13.88
C GLY A 171 23.40 -20.36 -15.10
N GLY A 172 22.84 -19.31 -15.70
CA GLY A 172 21.91 -19.40 -16.82
C GLY A 172 20.47 -19.77 -16.41
N THR A 173 20.18 -19.84 -15.11
CA THR A 173 18.84 -20.20 -14.61
C THR A 173 17.95 -18.96 -14.62
N PRO A 174 16.73 -19.01 -15.21
CA PRO A 174 15.83 -17.87 -15.21
C PRO A 174 15.35 -17.56 -13.80
N ARG A 175 15.64 -16.35 -13.31
CA ARG A 175 15.25 -15.86 -11.98
C ARG A 175 13.93 -15.11 -12.00
N CYS A 176 13.68 -14.38 -13.07
CA CYS A 176 12.40 -13.73 -13.36
C CYS A 176 12.19 -13.65 -14.88
N ALA A 177 10.98 -13.31 -15.30
CA ALA A 177 10.63 -13.00 -16.67
C ALA A 177 10.22 -11.52 -16.77
N VAL A 178 10.65 -10.86 -17.85
CA VAL A 178 10.26 -9.49 -18.20
C VAL A 178 9.30 -9.60 -19.37
N SER A 179 8.10 -9.05 -19.21
CA SER A 179 7.06 -9.09 -20.25
C SER A 179 6.71 -7.69 -20.71
N VAL A 180 6.65 -7.50 -22.03
CA VAL A 180 6.01 -6.35 -22.68
C VAL A 180 4.61 -6.78 -23.09
N VAL A 181 3.60 -6.01 -22.67
CA VAL A 181 2.19 -6.33 -22.83
C VAL A 181 1.50 -5.22 -23.62
N SER A 182 0.77 -5.61 -24.66
CA SER A 182 -0.03 -4.71 -25.49
C SER A 182 -1.44 -5.27 -25.75
N HIS A 183 -2.15 -4.64 -26.68
CA HIS A 183 -3.49 -5.01 -27.09
C HIS A 183 -3.55 -5.20 -28.61
N THR A 184 -4.37 -6.14 -29.09
CA THR A 184 -4.50 -6.48 -30.53
C THR A 184 -4.95 -5.32 -31.40
N SER A 185 -5.57 -4.29 -30.82
CA SER A 185 -5.90 -3.04 -31.53
C SER A 185 -4.68 -2.21 -31.93
N ARG A 186 -3.49 -2.51 -31.38
CA ARG A 186 -2.21 -1.84 -31.70
C ARG A 186 -1.24 -2.78 -32.42
N HIS A 187 -1.14 -4.00 -31.93
CA HIS A 187 -0.18 -4.98 -32.41
C HIS A 187 -0.80 -6.38 -32.40
N SER A 188 -0.65 -7.12 -33.49
CA SER A 188 -0.62 -8.58 -33.39
C SER A 188 0.57 -9.03 -32.53
N VAL A 189 0.54 -10.24 -32.01
CA VAL A 189 1.65 -10.78 -31.19
C VAL A 189 3.00 -10.73 -31.95
N ALA A 190 2.99 -11.02 -33.25
CA ALA A 190 4.18 -10.99 -34.10
C ALA A 190 4.72 -9.58 -34.32
N GLU A 191 3.84 -8.58 -34.49
CA GLU A 191 4.22 -7.17 -34.59
C GLU A 191 4.76 -6.65 -33.26
N LEU A 192 4.14 -7.02 -32.13
CA LEU A 192 4.62 -6.67 -30.80
C LEU A 192 6.03 -7.23 -30.57
N ARG A 193 6.27 -8.50 -30.95
CA ARG A 193 7.62 -9.08 -30.90
C ARG A 193 8.60 -8.28 -31.73
N ALA A 194 8.27 -7.99 -32.99
CA ALA A 194 9.17 -7.22 -33.87
C ALA A 194 9.47 -5.82 -33.31
N HIS A 195 8.47 -5.18 -32.71
CA HIS A 195 8.58 -3.85 -32.11
C HIS A 195 9.41 -3.82 -30.81
N ALA A 196 9.13 -4.76 -29.89
CA ALA A 196 9.68 -4.75 -28.54
C ALA A 196 11.06 -5.42 -28.44
N MET A 197 11.33 -6.46 -29.24
CA MET A 197 12.48 -7.35 -29.06
C MET A 197 13.86 -6.64 -29.02
N PRO A 198 14.16 -5.63 -29.87
CA PRO A 198 15.46 -4.96 -29.81
C PRO A 198 15.73 -4.27 -28.46
N ARG A 199 14.72 -3.58 -27.91
CA ARG A 199 14.82 -2.89 -26.61
C ARG A 199 14.71 -3.86 -25.45
N LEU A 200 13.86 -4.87 -25.56
CA LEU A 200 13.71 -5.92 -24.55
C LEU A 200 15.02 -6.69 -24.33
N ARG A 201 15.73 -7.07 -25.41
CA ARG A 201 17.06 -7.73 -25.30
C ARG A 201 18.09 -6.87 -24.58
N LYS A 202 18.15 -5.57 -24.93
CA LYS A 202 19.06 -4.62 -24.28
C LYS A 202 18.72 -4.49 -22.79
N ALA A 203 17.45 -4.31 -22.47
CA ALA A 203 16.98 -4.22 -21.09
C ALA A 203 17.30 -5.49 -20.29
N VAL A 204 17.03 -6.68 -20.84
CA VAL A 204 17.35 -7.96 -20.19
C VAL A 204 18.85 -8.09 -19.91
N ALA A 205 19.72 -7.71 -20.84
CA ALA A 205 21.17 -7.74 -20.59
C ALA A 205 21.59 -6.79 -19.45
N GLU A 206 21.00 -5.59 -19.36
CA GLU A 206 21.22 -4.66 -18.23
C GLU A 206 20.67 -5.23 -16.92
N MET A 207 19.52 -5.91 -16.96
CA MET A 207 18.89 -6.56 -15.81
C MET A 207 19.72 -7.73 -15.29
N GLU A 208 20.23 -8.59 -16.16
CA GLU A 208 21.14 -9.70 -15.82
C GLU A 208 22.42 -9.17 -15.16
N ALA A 209 23.01 -8.09 -15.69
CA ALA A 209 24.16 -7.44 -15.06
C ALA A 209 23.83 -6.89 -13.66
N ALA A 210 22.64 -6.31 -13.48
CA ALA A 210 22.24 -5.69 -12.22
C ALA A 210 22.01 -6.72 -11.10
N ILE A 211 21.47 -7.91 -11.40
CA ILE A 211 21.24 -8.95 -10.38
C ILE A 211 22.52 -9.65 -9.91
N LEU A 212 23.60 -9.59 -10.72
CA LEU A 212 24.89 -10.16 -10.37
C LEU A 212 25.67 -9.32 -9.35
N SER A 213 25.33 -8.04 -9.21
CA SER A 213 25.96 -7.12 -8.25
C SER A 213 24.91 -6.44 -7.38
N PRO A 214 24.22 -7.18 -6.48
CA PRO A 214 23.22 -6.58 -5.62
C PRO A 214 23.88 -5.58 -4.64
N PRO A 215 23.22 -4.46 -4.32
CA PRO A 215 23.72 -3.56 -3.29
C PRO A 215 23.85 -4.28 -1.95
N PRO A 216 24.82 -3.90 -1.09
CA PRO A 216 24.98 -4.52 0.22
C PRO A 216 23.71 -4.34 1.06
N PRO A 217 23.29 -5.35 1.83
CA PRO A 217 22.15 -5.21 2.73
C PRO A 217 22.35 -4.05 3.71
N PRO A 218 21.28 -3.33 4.08
CA PRO A 218 21.35 -2.45 5.24
C PRO A 218 21.69 -3.27 6.50
N PRO A 219 22.39 -2.66 7.48
CA PRO A 219 22.74 -3.35 8.72
C PRO A 219 21.49 -3.76 9.50
N LEU A 220 21.45 -5.02 9.95
CA LEU A 220 20.37 -5.53 10.79
C LEU A 220 20.42 -4.88 12.18
N THR A 221 19.37 -4.15 12.53
CA THR A 221 19.12 -3.67 13.89
C THR A 221 18.26 -4.68 14.64
N ALA A 222 18.56 -4.88 15.93
CA ALA A 222 17.78 -5.79 16.77
C ALA A 222 16.47 -5.09 17.16
N ALA A 223 15.33 -5.66 16.79
CA ALA A 223 14.04 -5.24 17.29
C ALA A 223 13.87 -5.69 18.75
N VAL A 224 13.11 -4.91 19.53
CA VAL A 224 12.67 -5.29 20.87
C VAL A 224 11.39 -6.11 20.74
N ASP A 225 11.34 -7.30 21.36
CA ASP A 225 10.12 -8.12 21.45
C ASP A 225 9.11 -7.44 22.39
N ASP A 226 8.20 -6.65 21.83
CA ASP A 226 7.10 -5.98 22.55
C ASP A 226 5.88 -6.88 22.79
N THR A 227 5.86 -8.09 22.22
CA THR A 227 4.69 -8.99 22.27
C THR A 227 4.34 -9.43 23.68
N ARG A 228 5.28 -9.33 24.63
CA ARG A 228 5.02 -9.62 26.05
C ARG A 228 4.19 -8.54 26.72
N ALA A 229 4.50 -7.26 26.47
CA ALA A 229 3.72 -6.14 27.00
C ALA A 229 2.30 -6.17 26.41
N ALA A 230 2.17 -6.36 25.10
CA ALA A 230 0.88 -6.54 24.45
C ALA A 230 0.06 -7.72 25.02
N LYS A 231 0.72 -8.80 25.43
CA LYS A 231 0.04 -9.95 26.08
C LYS A 231 -0.46 -9.63 27.48
N GLU A 232 0.28 -8.81 28.23
CA GLU A 232 -0.10 -8.34 29.57
C GLU A 232 -1.32 -7.40 29.47
N ASP A 233 -1.37 -6.54 28.45
CA ASP A 233 -2.47 -5.60 28.24
C ASP A 233 -3.75 -6.27 27.68
N LEU A 234 -3.61 -7.15 26.69
CA LEU A 234 -4.72 -7.74 25.93
C LEU A 234 -5.18 -9.11 26.46
N GLY A 235 -4.47 -9.68 27.44
CA GLY A 235 -4.86 -10.91 28.12
C GLY A 235 -5.06 -12.10 27.17
N ALA A 236 -6.14 -12.86 27.38
CA ALA A 236 -6.39 -14.12 26.68
C ALA A 236 -6.59 -13.95 25.16
N ASP A 237 -7.04 -12.78 24.71
CA ASP A 237 -7.42 -12.53 23.32
C ASP A 237 -6.24 -12.40 22.38
N TYR A 238 -5.07 -12.06 22.91
CA TYR A 238 -3.83 -11.95 22.14
C TYR A 238 -3.08 -13.28 22.01
N LEU A 239 -2.77 -13.65 20.77
CA LEU A 239 -2.04 -14.87 20.41
C LEU A 239 -0.56 -14.56 20.15
N GLN A 240 0.24 -14.56 21.21
CA GLN A 240 1.66 -14.22 21.15
C GLN A 240 2.47 -15.05 20.14
N SER A 241 2.17 -16.35 20.01
CA SER A 241 2.83 -17.24 19.05
C SER A 241 2.54 -16.85 17.59
N LEU A 242 1.35 -16.34 17.29
CA LEU A 242 1.00 -15.82 15.98
C LEU A 242 1.79 -14.53 15.69
N ALA A 243 1.74 -13.55 16.61
CA ALA A 243 2.45 -12.29 16.45
C ALA A 243 3.96 -12.47 16.23
N ARG A 244 4.59 -13.34 17.04
CA ARG A 244 6.00 -13.71 16.87
C ARG A 244 6.28 -14.39 15.54
N GLY A 245 5.37 -15.23 15.06
CA GLY A 245 5.48 -15.87 13.75
C GLY A 245 5.46 -14.86 12.60
N MET A 246 4.59 -13.86 12.68
CA MET A 246 4.53 -12.76 11.71
C MET A 246 5.80 -11.88 11.77
N ALA A 247 6.30 -11.58 12.96
CA ALA A 247 7.56 -10.85 13.13
C ALA A 247 8.75 -11.61 12.53
N VAL A 248 8.81 -12.94 12.70
CA VAL A 248 9.81 -13.79 12.05
C VAL A 248 9.69 -13.72 10.52
N LEU A 249 8.48 -13.81 9.96
CA LEU A 249 8.26 -13.67 8.52
C LEU A 249 8.84 -12.36 7.98
N VAL A 250 8.50 -11.22 8.61
CA VAL A 250 9.03 -9.91 8.21
C VAL A 250 10.55 -9.87 8.31
N SER A 251 11.14 -10.43 9.39
CA SER A 251 12.59 -10.44 9.59
C SER A 251 13.35 -11.21 8.51
N LEU A 252 12.78 -12.29 7.96
CA LEU A 252 13.42 -13.04 6.88
C LEU A 252 13.60 -12.19 5.62
N GLY A 253 12.78 -11.14 5.46
CA GLY A 253 12.88 -10.17 4.37
C GLY A 253 13.90 -9.05 4.58
N SER A 254 14.58 -8.99 5.74
CA SER A 254 15.48 -7.87 6.06
C SER A 254 16.84 -7.91 5.37
N SER A 255 17.16 -8.98 4.64
CA SER A 255 18.42 -9.12 3.89
C SER A 255 18.16 -9.77 2.53
N PRO A 256 18.79 -9.27 1.43
CA PRO A 256 18.87 -10.01 0.18
C PRO A 256 19.40 -11.42 0.47
N GLY A 257 18.63 -12.40 0.04
CA GLY A 257 18.97 -13.81 0.24
C GLY A 257 18.68 -14.41 1.62
N GLY A 258 17.86 -13.73 2.42
CA GLY A 258 17.31 -14.28 3.66
C GLY A 258 18.31 -14.38 4.82
N LEU A 259 17.84 -14.94 5.93
CA LEU A 259 18.55 -14.96 7.21
C LEU A 259 18.85 -16.37 7.69
N THR A 260 19.93 -16.52 8.47
CA THR A 260 20.10 -17.71 9.31
C THR A 260 19.15 -17.64 10.51
N LEU A 261 18.93 -18.76 11.20
CA LEU A 261 18.20 -18.75 12.49
C LEU A 261 18.87 -17.86 13.55
N ALA A 262 20.18 -17.63 13.45
CA ALA A 262 20.91 -16.73 14.37
C ALA A 262 20.54 -15.28 14.11
N ASP A 263 20.60 -14.89 12.84
CA ASP A 263 20.36 -13.52 12.41
C ASP A 263 18.89 -13.16 12.59
N ALA A 264 17.96 -14.08 12.29
CA ALA A 264 16.53 -13.87 12.54
C ALA A 264 16.22 -13.73 14.05
N ALA A 265 16.88 -14.50 14.92
CA ALA A 265 16.76 -14.33 16.38
C ALA A 265 17.30 -12.98 16.84
N LYS A 266 18.43 -12.53 16.29
CA LYS A 266 18.99 -11.20 16.57
C LYS A 266 18.07 -10.09 16.08
N ALA A 267 17.54 -10.20 14.86
CA ALA A 267 16.68 -9.20 14.24
C ALA A 267 15.34 -9.06 14.96
N THR A 268 14.77 -10.16 15.47
CA THR A 268 13.46 -10.15 16.16
C THR A 268 13.55 -10.00 17.68
N GLY A 269 14.74 -10.15 18.27
CA GLY A 269 14.90 -10.25 19.72
C GLY A 269 14.32 -11.53 20.34
N LEU A 270 13.89 -12.50 19.52
CA LEU A 270 13.23 -13.72 19.98
C LEU A 270 14.22 -14.84 20.31
N PRO A 271 13.88 -15.75 21.26
CA PRO A 271 14.67 -16.95 21.50
C PRO A 271 14.81 -17.80 20.22
N ARG A 272 16.03 -18.29 19.94
CA ARG A 272 16.33 -19.09 18.74
C ARG A 272 15.39 -20.29 18.54
N ALA A 273 14.94 -20.93 19.63
CA ALA A 273 13.98 -22.03 19.56
C ALA A 273 12.59 -21.59 19.07
N THR A 274 12.16 -20.38 19.41
CA THR A 274 10.91 -19.77 18.92
C THR A 274 11.02 -19.45 17.44
N VAL A 275 12.13 -18.81 17.02
CA VAL A 275 12.40 -18.53 15.61
C VAL A 275 12.43 -19.82 14.78
N ARG A 276 13.15 -20.84 15.25
CA ARG A 276 13.21 -22.14 14.58
C ARG A 276 11.82 -22.74 14.33
N ARG A 277 10.94 -22.73 15.33
CA ARG A 277 9.57 -23.24 15.18
C ARG A 277 8.76 -22.43 14.17
N ALA A 278 8.83 -21.10 14.24
CA ALA A 278 8.14 -20.22 13.29
C ALA A 278 8.63 -20.46 11.85
N VAL A 279 9.94 -20.53 11.64
CA VAL A 279 10.53 -20.83 10.32
C VAL A 279 10.10 -22.20 9.81
N GLN A 280 10.10 -23.24 10.66
CA GLN A 280 9.60 -24.57 10.28
C GLN A 280 8.15 -24.53 9.83
N SER A 281 7.26 -23.87 10.59
CA SER A 281 5.85 -23.68 10.19
C SER A 281 5.74 -22.90 8.88
N LEU A 282 6.47 -21.80 8.71
CA LEU A 282 6.47 -21.00 7.47
C LEU A 282 6.94 -21.81 6.26
N THR A 283 7.97 -22.66 6.43
CA THR A 283 8.45 -23.56 5.38
C THR A 283 7.46 -24.65 5.04
N GLN A 284 6.83 -25.27 6.04
CA GLN A 284 5.76 -26.26 5.81
C GLN A 284 4.55 -25.66 5.09
N GLN A 285 4.24 -24.37 5.34
CA GLN A 285 3.17 -23.65 4.64
C GLN A 285 3.59 -23.09 3.28
N GLY A 286 4.88 -23.20 2.92
CA GLY A 286 5.43 -22.74 1.65
C GLY A 286 5.70 -21.23 1.57
N TYR A 287 5.69 -20.49 2.69
CA TYR A 287 6.01 -19.05 2.74
C TYR A 287 7.52 -18.77 2.88
N ALA A 288 8.30 -19.78 3.26
CA ALA A 288 9.75 -19.70 3.34
C ALA A 288 10.39 -20.97 2.77
N ALA A 289 11.58 -20.85 2.19
CA ALA A 289 12.37 -21.97 1.70
C ALA A 289 13.76 -21.95 2.36
N ALA A 290 14.29 -23.15 2.64
CA ALA A 290 15.67 -23.30 3.08
C ALA A 290 16.61 -23.20 1.87
N ASP A 291 17.73 -22.50 2.07
CA ASP A 291 18.83 -22.44 1.12
C ASP A 291 20.15 -22.55 1.90
N GLY A 292 20.67 -23.77 1.94
CA GLY A 292 21.77 -24.15 2.81
C GLY A 292 21.43 -23.89 4.29
N THR A 293 22.11 -22.91 4.90
CA THR A 293 21.92 -22.52 6.30
C THR A 293 20.99 -21.32 6.49
N ARG A 294 20.54 -20.72 5.39
CA ARG A 294 19.66 -19.53 5.36
C ARG A 294 18.24 -19.93 5.02
N PHE A 295 17.31 -19.06 5.37
CA PHE A 295 15.89 -19.18 5.06
C PHE A 295 15.44 -17.91 4.33
N ARG A 296 14.82 -18.08 3.17
CA ARG A 296 14.35 -17.00 2.29
C ARG A 296 12.84 -17.04 2.20
N LEU A 297 12.20 -15.88 2.03
CA LEU A 297 10.78 -15.82 1.73
C LEU A 297 10.51 -16.32 0.30
N THR A 298 9.34 -16.92 0.09
CA THR A 298 8.87 -17.31 -1.24
C THR A 298 7.87 -16.27 -1.78
N PRO A 299 7.63 -16.24 -3.11
CA PRO A 299 6.65 -15.32 -3.70
C PRO A 299 5.24 -15.50 -3.14
N LYS A 300 4.91 -16.72 -2.66
CA LYS A 300 3.64 -17.06 -1.99
C LYS A 300 3.26 -16.09 -0.86
N VAL A 301 4.21 -15.42 -0.23
CA VAL A 301 3.95 -14.39 0.80
C VAL A 301 3.06 -13.26 0.26
N LEU A 302 3.20 -12.90 -1.02
CA LEU A 302 2.36 -11.89 -1.68
C LEU A 302 0.88 -12.32 -1.77
N ALA A 303 0.59 -13.64 -1.69
CA ALA A 303 -0.78 -14.15 -1.62
C ALA A 303 -1.47 -13.84 -0.27
N LEU A 304 -0.74 -13.31 0.72
CA LEU A 304 -1.31 -12.82 1.99
C LEU A 304 -1.92 -11.41 1.83
N GLY A 305 -2.67 -11.17 0.76
CA GLY A 305 -3.47 -9.96 0.57
C GLY A 305 -2.76 -8.80 -0.13
N TYR A 306 -1.51 -8.96 -0.59
CA TYR A 306 -0.77 -7.88 -1.22
C TYR A 306 -1.45 -7.34 -2.49
N ALA A 307 -1.97 -8.23 -3.34
CA ALA A 307 -2.68 -7.84 -4.57
C ALA A 307 -3.99 -7.07 -4.31
N HIS A 308 -4.67 -7.35 -3.18
CA HIS A 308 -5.86 -6.61 -2.78
C HIS A 308 -5.51 -5.18 -2.34
N LEU A 309 -4.44 -5.04 -1.57
CA LEU A 309 -4.05 -3.77 -0.94
C LEU A 309 -3.30 -2.86 -1.92
N SER A 310 -2.45 -3.41 -2.79
CA SER A 310 -1.70 -2.66 -3.80
C SER A 310 -2.60 -2.03 -4.89
N GLY A 311 -3.82 -2.52 -5.03
CA GLY A 311 -4.81 -1.98 -5.97
C GLY A 311 -5.82 -1.00 -5.36
N ARG A 312 -5.68 -0.65 -4.07
CA ARG A 312 -6.57 0.34 -3.44
C ARG A 312 -6.38 1.72 -4.06
N THR A 313 -7.44 2.50 -4.06
CA THR A 313 -7.39 3.92 -4.38
C THR A 313 -6.97 4.74 -3.16
N PHE A 314 -6.61 6.01 -3.39
CA PHE A 314 -6.33 6.95 -2.31
C PHE A 314 -7.52 7.07 -1.35
N SER A 315 -8.74 7.25 -1.87
CA SER A 315 -9.95 7.39 -1.06
C SER A 315 -10.23 6.15 -0.22
N GLU A 316 -10.13 4.94 -0.79
CA GLU A 316 -10.29 3.67 -0.05
C GLU A 316 -9.25 3.49 1.06
N THR A 317 -8.10 4.16 0.97
CA THR A 317 -7.04 4.12 1.99
C THR A 317 -7.35 5.07 3.16
N VAL A 318 -7.83 6.28 2.89
CA VAL A 318 -8.03 7.32 3.92
C VAL A 318 -9.41 7.28 4.58
N GLU A 319 -10.44 6.79 3.89
CA GLU A 319 -11.83 6.82 4.38
C GLU A 319 -12.06 6.06 5.70
N PRO A 320 -11.46 4.89 5.96
CA PRO A 320 -11.58 4.22 7.26
C PRO A 320 -11.13 5.10 8.43
N HIS A 321 -10.03 5.85 8.25
CA HIS A 321 -9.49 6.76 9.26
C HIS A 321 -10.38 7.99 9.44
N LEU A 322 -11.02 8.47 8.38
CA LEU A 322 -12.04 9.53 8.48
C LEU A 322 -13.23 9.06 9.32
N ARG A 323 -13.71 7.82 9.14
CA ARG A 323 -14.81 7.27 9.93
C ARG A 323 -14.47 7.22 11.43
N ASP A 324 -13.26 6.81 11.78
CA ASP A 324 -12.81 6.83 13.18
C ASP A 324 -12.74 8.24 13.75
N LEU A 325 -12.16 9.17 12.98
CA LEU A 325 -12.05 10.56 13.37
C LEU A 325 -13.43 11.16 13.63
N VAL A 326 -14.36 10.98 12.69
CA VAL A 326 -15.76 11.43 12.83
C VAL A 326 -16.43 10.81 14.04
N SER A 327 -16.25 9.50 14.27
CA SER A 327 -16.83 8.82 15.42
C SER A 327 -16.28 9.34 16.75
N ARG A 328 -15.04 9.84 16.78
CA ARG A 328 -14.40 10.40 17.98
C ARG A 328 -14.79 11.84 18.24
N VAL A 329 -14.83 12.67 17.20
CA VAL A 329 -15.03 14.14 17.33
C VAL A 329 -16.47 14.58 17.11
N GLY A 330 -17.33 13.72 16.54
CA GLY A 330 -18.74 14.02 16.28
C GLY A 330 -18.99 15.04 15.17
N GLU A 331 -17.96 15.42 14.42
CA GLU A 331 -18.00 16.44 13.36
C GLU A 331 -17.60 15.85 12.01
N SER A 332 -18.01 16.49 10.92
CA SER A 332 -17.68 16.04 9.56
C SER A 332 -16.19 16.18 9.27
N ALA A 333 -15.59 15.16 8.66
CA ALA A 333 -14.19 15.17 8.24
C ALA A 333 -14.06 14.95 6.73
N SER A 334 -13.11 15.62 6.09
CA SER A 334 -12.86 15.54 4.64
C SER A 334 -11.38 15.53 4.31
N VAL A 335 -11.04 14.97 3.16
CA VAL A 335 -9.71 15.08 2.54
C VAL A 335 -9.84 15.79 1.21
N ALA A 336 -8.95 16.73 0.96
CA ALA A 336 -8.88 17.46 -0.29
C ALA A 336 -7.46 17.55 -0.84
N VAL A 337 -7.37 17.73 -2.15
CA VAL A 337 -6.13 18.01 -2.87
C VAL A 337 -6.18 19.35 -3.55
N LEU A 338 -5.01 19.88 -3.90
CA LEU A 338 -4.91 21.14 -4.63
C LEU A 338 -5.02 20.89 -6.14
N SER A 339 -5.88 21.65 -6.80
CA SER A 339 -6.04 21.64 -8.25
C SER A 339 -6.05 23.08 -8.75
N GLY A 340 -4.90 23.57 -9.20
CA GLY A 340 -4.71 24.97 -9.54
C GLY A 340 -4.83 25.85 -8.30
N VAL A 341 -5.88 26.68 -8.23
CA VAL A 341 -6.14 27.61 -7.12
C VAL A 341 -7.28 27.16 -6.20
N ASP A 342 -7.84 25.97 -6.45
CA ASP A 342 -8.92 25.40 -5.65
C ASP A 342 -8.46 24.15 -4.90
N VAL A 343 -9.16 23.87 -3.80
CA VAL A 343 -9.17 22.54 -3.20
C VAL A 343 -10.29 21.70 -3.82
N VAL A 344 -10.02 20.42 -4.04
CA VAL A 344 -10.97 19.42 -4.56
C VAL A 344 -11.14 18.32 -3.55
N TYR A 345 -12.38 18.03 -3.16
CA TYR A 345 -12.68 17.01 -2.16
C TYR A 345 -12.59 15.61 -2.77
N VAL A 346 -11.74 14.75 -2.21
CA VAL A 346 -11.46 13.40 -2.73
C VAL A 346 -11.92 12.28 -1.78
N ALA A 347 -12.13 12.60 -0.51
CA ALA A 347 -12.80 11.72 0.46
C ALA A 347 -13.57 12.55 1.49
N ARG A 348 -14.68 12.02 2.00
CA ARG A 348 -15.51 12.71 3.01
C ARG A 348 -16.32 11.70 3.79
N VAL A 349 -16.40 11.92 5.10
CA VAL A 349 -17.35 11.24 5.98
C VAL A 349 -18.21 12.32 6.64
N PRO A 350 -19.47 12.48 6.19
CA PRO A 350 -20.35 13.51 6.71
C PRO A 350 -20.99 13.08 8.04
N THR A 351 -21.26 14.05 8.88
CA THR A 351 -22.29 14.01 9.94
C THR A 351 -23.52 14.80 9.46
N ILE A 352 -24.54 14.97 10.30
CA ILE A 352 -25.71 15.82 9.96
C ILE A 352 -25.19 17.20 9.53
N SER A 353 -25.43 17.56 8.27
CA SER A 353 -24.82 18.73 7.63
C SER A 353 -25.33 20.03 8.24
N ILE A 354 -24.40 20.95 8.47
CA ILE A 354 -24.65 22.31 8.97
C ILE A 354 -24.50 23.36 7.84
N MET A 355 -23.87 22.98 6.72
CA MET A 355 -23.63 23.88 5.59
C MET A 355 -24.85 23.96 4.68
N THR A 356 -25.11 25.14 4.11
CA THR A 356 -26.13 25.32 3.09
C THR A 356 -25.75 24.69 1.75
N VAL A 357 -24.46 24.42 1.55
CA VAL A 357 -23.90 23.81 0.34
C VAL A 357 -23.67 22.31 0.56
N ASP A 358 -24.27 21.49 -0.31
CA ASP A 358 -23.98 20.06 -0.39
C ASP A 358 -22.55 19.83 -0.91
N ILE A 359 -21.68 19.32 -0.05
CA ILE A 359 -20.31 18.93 -0.42
C ILE A 359 -20.30 17.46 -0.78
N THR A 360 -20.01 17.17 -2.04
CA THR A 360 -19.83 15.84 -2.60
C THR A 360 -18.39 15.65 -3.05
N LEU A 361 -18.00 14.42 -3.40
CA LEU A 361 -16.69 14.18 -4.00
C LEU A 361 -16.59 14.92 -5.33
N GLY A 362 -15.47 15.60 -5.56
CA GLY A 362 -15.25 16.49 -6.70
C GLY A 362 -15.69 17.94 -6.48
N THR A 363 -16.39 18.27 -5.40
CA THR A 363 -16.69 19.66 -5.04
C THR A 363 -15.40 20.48 -4.92
N ARG A 364 -15.44 21.71 -5.43
CA ARG A 364 -14.29 22.62 -5.46
C ARG A 364 -14.58 23.87 -4.62
N PHE A 365 -13.58 24.30 -3.85
CA PHE A 365 -13.62 25.59 -3.17
C PHE A 365 -12.30 26.35 -3.36
N PRO A 366 -12.30 27.69 -3.36
CA PRO A 366 -11.07 28.45 -3.49
C PRO A 366 -10.11 28.15 -2.33
N ALA A 367 -8.85 27.84 -2.66
CA ALA A 367 -7.88 27.44 -1.65
C ALA A 367 -7.64 28.54 -0.59
N TYR A 368 -7.67 29.82 -0.99
CA TYR A 368 -7.41 30.94 -0.08
C TYR A 368 -8.39 31.04 1.10
N ALA A 369 -9.63 30.57 0.92
CA ALA A 369 -10.72 30.70 1.90
C ALA A 369 -10.93 29.41 2.73
N THR A 370 -10.03 28.42 2.63
CA THR A 370 -10.20 27.12 3.30
C THR A 370 -8.97 26.74 4.11
N SER A 371 -9.19 26.03 5.22
CA SER A 371 -8.10 25.50 6.06
C SER A 371 -7.22 24.53 5.28
N MET A 372 -7.83 23.59 4.56
CA MET A 372 -7.11 22.66 3.68
C MET A 372 -6.32 23.39 2.60
N GLY A 373 -6.89 24.44 1.99
CA GLY A 373 -6.20 25.22 0.98
C GLY A 373 -4.98 25.94 1.52
N ARG A 374 -5.03 26.52 2.72
CA ARG A 374 -3.86 27.11 3.37
C ARG A 374 -2.75 26.09 3.64
N VAL A 375 -3.12 24.91 4.14
CA VAL A 375 -2.17 23.79 4.33
C VAL A 375 -1.53 23.39 3.00
N LEU A 376 -2.33 23.20 1.95
CA LEU A 376 -1.85 22.77 0.63
C LEU A 376 -0.97 23.83 -0.04
N LEU A 377 -1.36 25.11 0.03
CA LEU A 377 -0.58 26.23 -0.49
C LEU A 377 0.75 26.37 0.26
N SER A 378 0.79 26.05 1.57
CA SER A 378 2.02 26.12 2.37
C SER A 378 3.10 25.13 1.96
N ALA A 379 2.73 24.10 1.20
CA ALA A 379 3.64 23.07 0.70
C ALA A 379 4.14 23.34 -0.72
N LEU A 380 3.66 24.41 -1.37
CA LEU A 380 4.12 24.79 -2.69
C LEU A 380 5.45 25.56 -2.59
N PRO A 381 6.27 25.50 -3.65
CA PRO A 381 7.38 26.43 -3.83
C PRO A 381 6.94 27.90 -3.72
N GLU A 382 7.86 28.80 -3.33
CA GLU A 382 7.60 30.25 -3.17
C GLU A 382 7.05 30.92 -4.45
N ASP A 383 7.31 30.33 -5.63
CA ASP A 383 6.77 30.69 -6.94
C ASP A 383 5.44 29.99 -7.30
N GLY A 384 4.71 29.50 -6.29
CA GLY A 384 3.41 28.85 -6.42
C GLY A 384 2.36 29.65 -7.21
N PRO A 385 1.21 29.05 -7.56
CA PRO A 385 0.30 29.55 -8.58
C PRO A 385 -0.13 31.00 -8.28
N ALA A 386 0.20 31.89 -9.21
CA ALA A 386 -0.30 33.26 -9.24
C ALA A 386 -1.81 33.25 -9.51
N GLY A 387 -2.58 33.01 -8.47
CA GLY A 387 -4.04 33.02 -8.54
C GLY A 387 -4.61 34.44 -8.66
N PRO A 388 -5.86 34.58 -9.11
CA PRO A 388 -6.59 35.85 -9.02
C PRO A 388 -6.61 36.34 -7.56
N ALA A 389 -6.80 37.65 -7.37
CA ALA A 389 -6.87 38.20 -6.03
C ALA A 389 -8.03 37.54 -5.25
N PRO A 390 -7.83 37.23 -3.95
CA PRO A 390 -8.89 36.66 -3.12
C PRO A 390 -10.14 37.55 -3.15
N ARG A 391 -11.32 36.95 -3.33
CA ARG A 391 -12.61 37.65 -3.34
C ARG A 391 -13.27 37.45 -1.98
N ALA A 392 -13.99 38.47 -1.50
CA ALA A 392 -14.78 38.33 -0.29
C ALA A 392 -15.94 37.35 -0.54
N LEU A 393 -15.95 36.23 0.19
CA LEU A 393 -17.06 35.26 0.20
C LEU A 393 -17.98 35.52 1.40
N THR A 394 -17.39 36.02 2.49
CA THR A 394 -18.04 36.49 3.72
C THR A 394 -17.37 37.80 4.16
N ARG A 395 -17.86 38.41 5.25
CA ARG A 395 -17.18 39.58 5.83
C ARG A 395 -15.85 39.23 6.52
N HIS A 396 -15.59 37.94 6.75
CA HIS A 396 -14.41 37.42 7.44
C HIS A 396 -13.31 36.98 6.47
N THR A 397 -13.62 36.82 5.18
CA THR A 397 -12.66 36.34 4.18
C THR A 397 -11.45 37.26 4.07
N VAL A 398 -10.25 36.68 4.20
CA VAL A 398 -9.00 37.41 3.93
C VAL A 398 -8.92 37.76 2.44
N THR A 399 -8.91 39.07 2.14
CA THR A 399 -8.87 39.59 0.75
C THR A 399 -7.50 40.12 0.34
N SER A 400 -6.63 40.43 1.30
CA SER A 400 -5.26 40.89 1.05
C SER A 400 -4.34 39.72 0.70
N ARG A 401 -3.53 39.90 -0.36
CA ARG A 401 -2.52 38.90 -0.75
C ARG A 401 -1.45 38.73 0.33
N ASP A 402 -1.04 39.82 0.96
CA ASP A 402 0.01 39.78 2.00
C ASP A 402 -0.47 39.10 3.27
N GLU A 403 -1.73 39.34 3.66
CA GLU A 403 -2.36 38.67 4.80
C GLU A 403 -2.56 37.17 4.52
N LEU A 404 -3.00 36.82 3.30
CA LEU A 404 -3.10 35.41 2.89
C LEU A 404 -1.72 34.73 2.91
N ALA A 405 -0.68 35.38 2.38
CA ALA A 405 0.67 34.85 2.40
C ALA A 405 1.19 34.67 3.83
N ALA A 406 0.88 35.60 4.73
CA ALA A 406 1.20 35.47 6.15
C ALA A 406 0.46 34.28 6.79
N ALA A 407 -0.83 34.10 6.50
CA ALA A 407 -1.62 32.98 7.01
C ALA A 407 -1.11 31.62 6.48
N VAL A 408 -0.65 31.56 5.23
CA VAL A 408 -0.05 30.36 4.63
C VAL A 408 1.30 30.03 5.29
N ARG A 409 2.17 31.03 5.51
CA ARG A 409 3.43 30.83 6.25
C ARG A 409 3.19 30.39 7.69
N GLN A 410 2.17 30.95 8.33
CA GLN A 410 1.78 30.53 9.68
C GLN A 410 1.34 29.06 9.69
N ALA A 411 0.54 28.64 8.70
CA ALA A 411 0.14 27.23 8.58
C ALA A 411 1.32 26.28 8.40
N ALA A 412 2.35 26.70 7.63
CA ALA A 412 3.58 25.94 7.48
C ALA A 412 4.32 25.76 8.82
N SER A 413 4.43 26.85 9.60
CA SER A 413 5.10 26.88 10.91
C SER A 413 4.37 26.03 11.95
N ASP A 414 3.04 26.15 12.00
CA ASP A 414 2.23 25.49 13.02
C ASP A 414 1.94 24.01 12.69
N GLY A 415 2.07 23.63 11.42
CA GLY A 415 1.70 22.32 10.91
C GLY A 415 0.20 22.08 10.87
N TYR A 416 -0.61 23.13 10.93
CA TYR A 416 -2.07 23.10 10.75
C TYR A 416 -2.56 24.48 10.28
N ALA A 417 -3.77 24.53 9.72
CA ALA A 417 -4.45 25.80 9.47
C ALA A 417 -5.85 25.79 10.08
N LEU A 418 -6.21 26.87 10.78
CA LEU A 418 -7.57 27.12 11.24
C LEU A 418 -8.16 28.27 10.41
N VAL A 419 -9.36 28.05 9.88
CA VAL A 419 -10.13 29.07 9.15
C VAL A 419 -11.48 29.26 9.83
N ASP A 420 -11.82 30.53 10.07
CA ASP A 420 -13.01 30.93 10.83
C ASP A 420 -13.94 31.75 9.95
N GLN A 421 -14.99 31.11 9.44
CA GLN A 421 -16.10 31.74 8.71
C GLN A 421 -15.71 32.45 7.41
N GLU A 422 -14.57 32.11 6.82
CA GLU A 422 -14.08 32.77 5.60
C GLU A 422 -14.70 32.22 4.31
N LEU A 423 -15.11 30.95 4.31
CA LEU A 423 -15.79 30.32 3.17
C LEU A 423 -17.30 30.57 3.20
N GLU A 424 -17.90 30.35 4.37
CA GLU A 424 -19.34 30.49 4.64
C GLU A 424 -19.51 30.96 6.09
N GLU A 425 -20.45 31.87 6.32
CA GLU A 425 -20.78 32.36 7.67
C GLU A 425 -21.24 31.19 8.55
N GLY A 426 -20.82 31.16 9.81
CA GLY A 426 -21.13 30.05 10.72
C GLY A 426 -20.29 28.78 10.51
N VAL A 427 -19.41 28.69 9.52
CA VAL A 427 -18.54 27.51 9.31
C VAL A 427 -17.12 27.76 9.81
N ARG A 428 -16.61 26.87 10.66
CA ARG A 428 -15.22 26.88 11.13
C ARG A 428 -14.55 25.55 10.80
N SER A 429 -13.28 25.58 10.43
CA SER A 429 -12.55 24.34 10.10
C SER A 429 -11.08 24.39 10.52
N ILE A 430 -10.53 23.22 10.81
CA ILE A 430 -9.12 23.01 11.10
C ILE A 430 -8.58 21.87 10.24
N ALA A 431 -7.41 22.07 9.64
CA ALA A 431 -6.80 21.12 8.71
C ALA A 431 -5.33 20.87 9.03
N VAL A 432 -4.84 19.68 8.68
CA VAL A 432 -3.44 19.27 8.77
C VAL A 432 -2.99 18.62 7.44
N PRO A 433 -1.69 18.64 7.10
CA PRO A 433 -1.20 18.01 5.87
C PRO A 433 -1.28 16.48 5.94
N LEU A 434 -1.41 15.86 4.78
CA LEU A 434 -1.13 14.44 4.55
C LEU A 434 0.07 14.33 3.62
N ARG A 435 1.09 13.62 4.08
CA ARG A 435 2.36 13.44 3.37
C ARG A 435 2.49 12.06 2.73
N ASP A 436 3.18 12.01 1.60
CA ASP A 436 3.65 10.76 1.02
C ASP A 436 4.92 10.26 1.75
N ARG A 437 5.42 9.09 1.32
CA ARG A 437 6.65 8.49 1.86
C ARG A 437 7.92 9.36 1.67
N ASP A 438 7.91 10.27 0.69
CA ASP A 438 9.02 11.18 0.42
C ASP A 438 8.90 12.45 1.30
N GLY A 439 7.87 12.54 2.15
CA GLY A 439 7.58 13.67 3.02
C GLY A 439 6.86 14.83 2.33
N ARG A 440 6.49 14.69 1.05
CA ARG A 440 5.79 15.72 0.28
C ARG A 440 4.32 15.75 0.69
N VAL A 441 3.76 16.95 0.87
CA VAL A 441 2.32 17.10 1.13
C VAL A 441 1.57 16.80 -0.17
N VAL A 442 0.74 15.76 -0.16
CA VAL A 442 -0.05 15.31 -1.32
C VAL A 442 -1.54 15.62 -1.17
N ALA A 443 -2.02 15.78 0.07
CA ALA A 443 -3.39 16.13 0.39
C ALA A 443 -3.45 16.88 1.74
N ALA A 444 -4.64 17.34 2.12
CA ALA A 444 -4.91 17.85 3.46
C ALA A 444 -6.20 17.23 3.99
N VAL A 445 -6.22 16.92 5.28
CA VAL A 445 -7.40 16.42 5.99
C VAL A 445 -7.91 17.49 6.95
N ASN A 446 -9.23 17.66 7.02
CA ASN A 446 -9.85 18.62 7.92
C ASN A 446 -10.98 18.03 8.75
N VAL A 447 -11.36 18.80 9.77
CA VAL A 447 -12.64 18.72 10.46
C VAL A 447 -13.34 20.07 10.30
N ALA A 448 -14.65 20.04 9.99
CA ALA A 448 -15.49 21.22 9.88
C ALA A 448 -16.63 21.18 10.90
N THR A 449 -16.87 22.30 11.58
CA THR A 449 -17.85 22.46 12.66
C THR A 449 -18.61 23.79 12.52
N HIS A 450 -19.69 23.95 13.30
CA HIS A 450 -20.40 25.21 13.42
C HIS A 450 -19.67 26.17 14.36
N ALA A 451 -19.41 27.39 13.90
CA ALA A 451 -18.68 28.41 14.65
C ALA A 451 -19.37 28.79 15.99
N GLY A 452 -20.69 28.63 16.07
CA GLY A 452 -21.48 28.87 17.29
C GLY A 452 -21.52 27.68 18.28
N ARG A 453 -21.04 26.50 17.89
CA ARG A 453 -20.95 25.31 18.78
C ARG A 453 -19.58 25.14 19.38
N THR A 454 -18.54 25.40 18.58
CA THR A 454 -17.15 25.07 18.94
C THR A 454 -16.27 26.27 18.70
N THR A 455 -15.61 26.76 19.73
CA THR A 455 -14.67 27.88 19.72
C THR A 455 -13.36 27.52 19.02
N ARG A 456 -12.51 28.53 18.77
CA ARG A 456 -11.17 28.30 18.18
C ARG A 456 -10.28 27.49 19.12
N ASP A 457 -10.33 27.78 20.43
CA ASP A 457 -9.48 27.11 21.41
C ASP A 457 -9.90 25.65 21.62
N GLU A 458 -11.20 25.37 21.64
CA GLU A 458 -11.73 23.99 21.67
C GLU A 458 -11.29 23.18 20.44
N LEU A 459 -11.29 23.77 19.24
CA LEU A 459 -10.74 23.08 18.06
C LEU A 459 -9.25 22.73 18.21
N LEU A 460 -8.47 23.61 18.83
CA LEU A 460 -7.04 23.38 19.03
C LEU A 460 -6.76 22.35 20.13
N HIS A 461 -7.56 22.35 21.19
CA HIS A 461 -7.37 21.46 22.34
C HIS A 461 -7.99 20.08 22.11
N ASP A 462 -9.21 20.01 21.58
CA ASP A 462 -10.00 18.77 21.54
C ASP A 462 -9.97 18.08 20.17
N VAL A 463 -9.89 18.84 19.07
CA VAL A 463 -9.99 18.28 17.71
C VAL A 463 -8.62 18.09 17.06
N LEU A 464 -7.71 19.06 17.18
CA LEU A 464 -6.39 19.01 16.54
C LEU A 464 -5.57 17.77 16.92
N PRO A 465 -5.52 17.29 18.19
CA PRO A 465 -4.79 16.08 18.53
C PRO A 465 -5.33 14.83 17.83
N ALA A 466 -6.65 14.66 17.82
CA ALA A 466 -7.31 13.54 17.13
C ALA A 466 -7.12 13.61 15.61
N LEU A 467 -7.18 14.81 15.04
CA LEU A 467 -6.93 15.06 13.62
C LEU A 467 -5.48 14.73 13.23
N ARG A 468 -4.49 15.11 14.04
CA ARG A 468 -3.07 14.78 13.83
C ARG A 468 -2.81 13.27 13.93
N GLU A 469 -3.43 12.61 14.90
CA GLU A 469 -3.35 11.15 15.04
C GLU A 469 -3.92 10.44 13.81
N ALA A 470 -5.12 10.85 13.36
CA ALA A 470 -5.73 10.31 12.15
C ALA A 470 -4.87 10.56 10.91
N ALA A 471 -4.29 11.75 10.77
CA ALA A 471 -3.36 12.07 9.70
C ALA A 471 -2.12 11.16 9.72
N GLY A 472 -1.50 10.94 10.89
CA GLY A 472 -0.34 10.05 11.00
C GLY A 472 -0.66 8.60 10.61
N LEU A 473 -1.85 8.09 10.96
CA LEU A 473 -2.31 6.77 10.53
C LEU A 473 -2.56 6.70 9.02
N MET A 474 -3.16 7.74 8.43
CA MET A 474 -3.34 7.85 6.98
C MET A 474 -1.98 7.89 6.26
N GLU A 475 -1.02 8.69 6.74
CA GLU A 475 0.33 8.78 6.17
C GLU A 475 1.06 7.43 6.21
N ALA A 476 0.96 6.70 7.32
CA ALA A 476 1.56 5.36 7.44
C ALA A 476 0.97 4.38 6.41
N ASP A 477 -0.35 4.39 6.21
CA ASP A 477 -1.02 3.54 5.23
C ASP A 477 -0.71 3.95 3.78
N LEU A 478 -0.66 5.26 3.49
CA LEU A 478 -0.29 5.81 2.18
C LEU A 478 1.16 5.46 1.81
N ALA A 479 2.07 5.45 2.78
CA ALA A 479 3.46 5.05 2.55
C ALA A 479 3.58 3.59 2.08
N LEU A 480 2.67 2.72 2.55
CA LEU A 480 2.63 1.30 2.20
C LEU A 480 1.92 1.06 0.84
N THR A 481 0.75 1.65 0.64
CA THR A 481 -0.04 1.43 -0.59
C THR A 481 0.52 2.17 -1.80
N ARG A 482 1.31 3.24 -1.59
CA ARG A 482 1.94 4.07 -2.63
C ARG A 482 0.93 4.70 -3.58
N VAL A 483 -0.29 4.91 -3.11
CA VAL A 483 -1.36 5.57 -3.87
C VAL A 483 -1.16 7.08 -3.83
N VAL A 484 -1.42 7.72 -4.96
CA VAL A 484 -1.38 9.18 -5.11
C VAL A 484 -2.83 9.65 -5.29
N PRO A 485 -3.22 10.77 -4.66
CA PRO A 485 -4.60 11.28 -4.73
C PRO A 485 -5.02 11.83 -6.10
#